data_AF-A0A371EXU0-F1
#
_entry.id   AF-A0A371EXU0-F1
#
_cell.length_a   1.000
_cell.length_b   1.000
_cell.length_c   1.000
_cell.angle_alpha   90.00
_cell.angle_beta   90.00
_cell.angle_gamma   90.00
#
_symmetry.space_group_name_H-M   'P 1'
#
loop_
_entity.id
_entity.type
_entity.pdbx_description
1 polymer ?
#
loop_
_entity_poly.entity_id
_entity_poly.type
_entity_poly.pdbx_seq_one_letter_code
_entity_poly.pdbx_strand_id
1 'polypeptide(L)'
;MSFLRKPPNRTLNSLSMLRRFATTLTAKPFPDDPTIAYYDDLAAATGSSGDFHALGDVLNKRVQDGFFNTKRTFSFVTDTNLSPSLLDNLVQTLSRLNEGITRRSALDSLVARLCKLRRADDALSVIDSAARGGVCAPTACTFHPVLNLLTRKKSFDHARRVVDLMAELGVRPDLTAHNIFLMAYCVAGDLNSAVGVLRRMEAEGVAVDARTFDALVLGACRAGKVEGAMVVLRRMVDDGVPMLYSTHMYVIGALLKMKCYEHAVRYVRGFVGKDKLLDAELLGCLASKFVNLKRVKEAMPILEEMKQRGLPMGYKLKNFYEVNVGNENGARLDDGIV
;
A
#
# COMPACT_ATOMS: atom_id res chain seq x y z
N MET A 1 27.94 -6.39 66.26
CA MET A 1 26.50 -6.73 66.40
C MET A 1 25.90 -6.69 64.98
N SER A 2 25.60 -7.82 64.32
CA SER A 2 24.42 -8.70 64.55
C SER A 2 23.12 -8.07 64.02
N PHE A 3 22.31 -8.66 63.12
CA PHE A 3 22.46 -9.89 62.31
C PHE A 3 21.57 -9.85 61.03
N LEU A 4 21.81 -10.81 60.13
CA LEU A 4 21.20 -11.06 58.81
C LEU A 4 19.69 -11.41 58.82
N ARG A 5 18.99 -11.17 57.69
CA ARG A 5 18.34 -12.26 56.89
C ARG A 5 17.80 -11.87 55.50
N LYS A 6 17.83 -12.86 54.59
CA LYS A 6 17.30 -13.00 53.20
C LYS A 6 17.00 -14.50 52.98
N PRO A 7 16.43 -14.98 51.84
CA PRO A 7 15.69 -14.30 50.78
C PRO A 7 14.19 -14.72 50.85
N PRO A 8 13.50 -15.56 50.02
CA PRO A 8 13.81 -16.27 48.76
C PRO A 8 13.06 -15.73 47.50
N ASN A 9 13.26 -16.39 46.34
CA ASN A 9 12.52 -16.23 45.07
C ASN A 9 11.59 -17.45 44.82
N ARG A 10 10.46 -17.27 44.10
CA ARG A 10 9.89 -18.16 43.03
C ARG A 10 8.45 -17.74 42.64
N THR A 11 8.20 -17.20 41.44
CA THR A 11 7.82 -17.83 40.13
C THR A 11 6.32 -18.14 39.87
N LEU A 12 5.80 -17.47 38.82
CA LEU A 12 4.87 -17.96 37.77
C LEU A 12 3.38 -18.28 38.05
N ASN A 13 2.57 -17.95 37.02
CA ASN A 13 1.18 -18.36 36.71
C ASN A 13 0.06 -17.71 37.58
N SER A 14 -1.18 -17.48 37.09
CA SER A 14 -1.83 -17.90 35.83
C SER A 14 -2.87 -16.86 35.31
N LEU A 15 -3.43 -17.15 34.13
CA LEU A 15 -4.56 -16.45 33.51
C LEU A 15 -5.83 -16.47 34.37
N SER A 16 -6.43 -15.32 34.67
CA SER A 16 -7.88 -15.05 34.53
C SER A 16 -8.26 -13.69 35.13
N MET A 17 -9.12 -12.94 34.42
CA MET A 17 -10.15 -12.00 34.91
C MET A 17 -10.64 -11.07 33.79
N LEU A 18 -11.11 -11.69 32.70
CA LEU A 18 -12.04 -11.01 31.78
C LEU A 18 -13.41 -10.99 32.47
N ARG A 19 -13.78 -9.89 33.14
CA ARG A 19 -15.18 -9.66 33.54
C ARG A 19 -15.54 -8.17 33.60
N ARG A 20 -16.16 -7.74 32.50
CA ARG A 20 -17.27 -6.76 32.40
C ARG A 20 -17.31 -5.67 33.48
N PHE A 21 -16.79 -4.49 33.14
CA PHE A 21 -17.40 -3.24 33.58
C PHE A 21 -18.35 -2.74 32.50
N ALA A 22 -19.64 -3.00 32.69
CA ALA A 22 -20.69 -2.23 32.05
C ALA A 22 -20.87 -0.95 32.88
N THR A 23 -20.05 0.06 32.60
CA THR A 23 -20.21 1.41 33.18
C THR A 23 -20.92 2.28 32.15
N THR A 24 -22.05 2.86 32.57
CA THR A 24 -22.69 4.01 31.93
C THR A 24 -21.63 5.05 31.58
N LEU A 25 -21.49 5.37 30.29
CA LEU A 25 -20.54 6.40 29.86
C LEU A 25 -21.05 7.79 30.29
N THR A 26 -20.59 8.25 31.45
CA THR A 26 -20.31 9.68 31.58
C THR A 26 -19.18 9.99 30.61
N ALA A 27 -19.38 10.98 29.73
CA ALA A 27 -18.38 11.34 28.74
C ALA A 27 -17.08 11.73 29.46
N LYS A 28 -16.01 10.95 29.22
CA LYS A 28 -14.68 11.35 29.69
C LYS A 28 -14.34 12.68 29.01
N PRO A 29 -13.88 13.70 29.75
CA PRO A 29 -13.33 14.89 29.13
C PRO A 29 -12.23 14.49 28.13
N PHE A 30 -12.20 15.16 26.98
CA PHE A 30 -11.05 15.04 26.08
C PHE A 30 -9.79 15.52 26.85
N PRO A 31 -8.67 14.78 26.81
CA PRO A 31 -7.45 15.18 27.48
C PRO A 31 -6.86 16.43 26.81
N ASP A 32 -6.09 17.21 27.57
CA ASP A 32 -5.48 18.46 27.08
C ASP A 32 -4.45 18.23 25.96
N ASP A 33 -3.79 17.07 25.95
CA ASP A 33 -2.87 16.61 24.89
C ASP A 33 -3.32 15.23 24.35
N PRO A 34 -4.28 15.19 23.41
CA PRO A 34 -4.78 13.95 22.84
C PRO A 34 -3.86 13.42 21.74
N THR A 35 -3.83 12.09 21.57
CA THR A 35 -3.07 11.43 20.49
C THR A 35 -3.99 10.88 19.40
N ILE A 36 -3.43 10.66 18.19
CA ILE A 36 -4.12 9.95 17.10
C ILE A 36 -4.66 8.58 17.55
N ALA A 37 -3.88 7.86 18.37
CA ALA A 37 -4.25 6.55 18.89
C ALA A 37 -5.43 6.64 19.87
N TYR A 38 -5.42 7.62 20.77
CA TYR A 38 -6.56 7.90 21.66
C TYR A 38 -7.85 8.14 20.87
N TYR A 39 -7.80 8.95 19.80
CA TYR A 39 -8.96 9.20 18.95
C TYR A 39 -9.42 7.99 18.13
N ASP A 40 -8.50 7.13 17.70
CA ASP A 40 -8.85 5.87 17.01
C ASP A 40 -9.50 4.87 17.97
N ASP A 41 -8.97 4.71 19.18
CA ASP A 41 -9.50 3.79 20.19
C ASP A 41 -10.85 4.27 20.74
N LEU A 42 -11.03 5.59 20.93
CA LEU A 42 -12.30 6.18 21.38
C LEU A 42 -13.40 6.06 20.31
N ALA A 43 -13.09 6.34 19.04
CA ALA A 43 -14.03 6.14 17.93
C ALA A 43 -14.39 4.65 17.74
N ALA A 44 -13.42 3.75 17.93
CA ALA A 44 -13.68 2.31 17.92
C ALA A 44 -14.60 1.88 19.08
N ALA A 45 -14.41 2.43 20.28
CA ALA A 45 -15.23 2.13 21.44
C ALA A 45 -16.68 2.63 21.30
N THR A 46 -16.89 3.91 20.95
CA THR A 46 -18.24 4.50 20.79
C THR A 46 -19.00 3.88 19.62
N GLY A 47 -18.32 3.61 18.50
CA GLY A 47 -18.90 2.88 17.37
C GLY A 47 -19.27 1.43 17.73
N SER A 48 -18.47 0.75 18.56
CA SER A 48 -18.78 -0.62 19.03
C SER A 48 -19.94 -0.67 20.03
N SER A 49 -20.15 0.39 20.83
CA SER A 49 -21.30 0.47 21.74
C SER A 49 -22.60 0.93 21.06
N GLY A 50 -22.54 1.31 19.78
CA GLY A 50 -23.68 1.88 19.04
C GLY A 50 -24.02 3.32 19.42
N ASP A 51 -23.11 4.03 20.10
CA ASP A 51 -23.29 5.45 20.44
C ASP A 51 -22.81 6.33 19.29
N PHE A 52 -23.67 6.41 18.27
CA PHE A 52 -23.44 7.21 17.06
C PHE A 52 -23.47 8.72 17.33
N HIS A 53 -24.04 9.17 18.46
CA HIS A 53 -23.94 10.57 18.87
C HIS A 53 -22.52 10.88 19.35
N ALA A 54 -22.04 10.12 20.34
CA ALA A 54 -20.68 10.30 20.85
C ALA A 54 -19.62 10.05 19.78
N LEU A 55 -19.85 9.11 18.84
CA LEU A 55 -18.98 8.96 17.67
C LEU A 55 -18.90 10.25 16.83
N GLY A 56 -20.02 10.93 16.60
CA GLY A 56 -20.05 12.22 15.91
C GLY A 56 -19.23 13.29 16.63
N ASP A 57 -19.40 13.41 17.95
CA ASP A 57 -18.67 14.36 18.79
C ASP A 57 -17.15 14.09 18.78
N VAL A 58 -16.76 12.82 18.85
CA VAL A 58 -15.37 12.36 18.78
C VAL A 58 -14.74 12.68 17.42
N LEU A 59 -15.45 12.44 16.31
CA LEU A 59 -14.97 12.77 14.96
C LEU A 59 -14.83 14.28 14.74
N ASN A 60 -15.76 15.07 15.27
CA ASN A 60 -15.69 16.54 15.23
C ASN A 60 -14.49 17.07 16.03
N LYS A 61 -14.34 16.66 17.30
CA LYS A 61 -13.25 17.11 18.17
C LYS A 61 -11.87 16.69 17.65
N ARG A 62 -11.75 15.47 17.11
CA ARG A 62 -10.51 14.97 16.48
C ARG A 62 -9.98 15.92 15.41
N VAL A 63 -10.84 16.38 14.49
CA VAL A 63 -10.44 17.28 13.41
C VAL A 63 -10.20 18.71 13.92
N GLN A 64 -10.96 19.15 14.93
CA GLN A 64 -10.70 20.41 15.63
C GLN A 64 -9.30 20.46 16.26
N ASP A 65 -8.81 19.32 16.78
CA ASP A 65 -7.47 19.18 17.36
C ASP A 65 -6.38 18.91 16.29
N GLY A 66 -6.70 19.03 15.00
CA GLY A 66 -5.76 18.87 13.89
C GLY A 66 -5.44 17.43 13.50
N PHE A 67 -6.15 16.43 14.04
CA PHE A 67 -5.91 15.02 13.71
C PHE A 67 -6.83 14.53 12.59
N PHE A 68 -6.23 13.96 11.54
CA PHE A 68 -6.99 13.31 10.48
C PHE A 68 -7.47 11.90 10.88
N ASN A 69 -8.51 11.43 10.21
CA ASN A 69 -8.99 10.05 10.31
C ASN A 69 -7.93 9.06 9.76
N THR A 70 -7.93 7.83 10.28
CA THR A 70 -7.00 6.78 9.89
C THR A 70 -7.72 5.50 9.49
N LYS A 71 -6.94 4.51 9.05
CA LYS A 71 -7.40 3.13 8.79
C LYS A 71 -7.97 2.41 10.04
N ARG A 72 -7.87 3.01 11.24
CA ARG A 72 -8.44 2.50 12.50
C ARG A 72 -9.72 3.20 12.95
N THR A 73 -10.02 4.40 12.47
CA THR A 73 -11.17 5.21 12.93
C THR A 73 -12.50 4.46 12.84
N PHE A 74 -12.76 3.78 11.72
CA PHE A 74 -13.93 2.89 11.55
C PHE A 74 -13.59 1.41 11.78
N SER A 75 -12.63 1.09 12.66
CA SER A 75 -12.19 -0.30 12.87
C SER A 75 -13.24 -1.22 13.47
N PHE A 76 -14.23 -0.66 14.15
CA PHE A 76 -15.39 -1.34 14.72
C PHE A 76 -16.37 -1.90 13.68
N VAL A 77 -16.37 -1.38 12.44
CA VAL A 77 -17.19 -1.92 11.35
C VAL A 77 -16.53 -3.19 10.83
N THR A 78 -17.14 -4.37 11.00
CA THR A 78 -16.60 -5.68 10.62
C THR A 78 -17.60 -6.45 9.75
N ASP A 79 -17.12 -7.46 9.02
CA ASP A 79 -18.01 -8.35 8.22
C ASP A 79 -19.09 -9.04 9.06
N THR A 80 -18.87 -9.17 10.38
CA THR A 80 -19.77 -9.83 11.33
C THR A 80 -20.85 -8.92 11.92
N ASN A 81 -20.69 -7.59 11.87
CA ASN A 81 -21.69 -6.63 12.41
C ASN A 81 -22.28 -5.69 11.34
N LEU A 82 -21.83 -5.78 10.09
CA LEU A 82 -22.29 -4.92 9.01
C LEU A 82 -23.71 -5.27 8.55
N SER A 83 -24.67 -4.50 9.05
CA SER A 83 -26.09 -4.48 8.66
C SER A 83 -26.46 -3.20 7.91
N PRO A 84 -27.60 -3.17 7.18
CA PRO A 84 -28.17 -1.93 6.64
C PRO A 84 -28.36 -0.86 7.73
N SER A 85 -28.92 -1.24 8.88
CA SER A 85 -29.12 -0.33 10.01
C SER A 85 -27.82 0.28 10.57
N LEU A 86 -26.69 -0.43 10.50
CA LEU A 86 -25.39 0.14 10.85
C LEU A 86 -24.95 1.19 9.82
N LEU A 87 -25.16 0.93 8.53
CA LEU A 87 -24.86 1.89 7.47
C LEU A 87 -25.74 3.15 7.58
N ASP A 88 -27.04 3.00 7.82
CA ASP A 88 -27.97 4.10 8.01
C ASP A 88 -27.55 5.00 9.19
N ASN A 89 -27.23 4.38 10.34
CA ASN A 89 -26.71 5.09 11.51
C ASN A 89 -25.39 5.82 11.22
N LEU A 90 -24.50 5.24 10.41
CA LEU A 90 -23.24 5.87 10.01
C LEU A 90 -23.46 7.04 9.04
N VAL A 91 -24.37 6.91 8.06
CA VAL A 91 -24.76 8.01 7.16
C VAL A 91 -25.43 9.14 7.94
N GLN A 92 -26.29 8.83 8.92
CA GLN A 92 -26.86 9.81 9.83
C GLN A 92 -25.81 10.44 10.76
N THR A 93 -24.75 9.71 11.14
CA THR A 93 -23.61 10.29 11.85
C THR A 93 -22.90 11.31 10.97
N LEU A 94 -22.62 10.96 9.71
CA LEU A 94 -21.96 11.85 8.74
C LEU A 94 -22.73 13.16 8.54
N SER A 95 -24.07 13.13 8.46
CA SER A 95 -24.89 14.35 8.31
C SER A 95 -24.78 15.31 9.48
N ARG A 96 -24.43 14.81 10.68
CA ARG A 96 -24.29 15.58 11.92
C ARG A 96 -22.88 16.10 12.19
N LEU A 97 -21.88 15.70 11.39
CA LEU A 97 -20.52 16.22 11.51
C LEU A 97 -20.42 17.67 11.02
N ASN A 98 -19.38 18.37 11.48
CA ASN A 98 -19.01 19.71 11.04
C ASN A 98 -18.74 19.72 9.52
N GLU A 99 -19.16 20.80 8.86
CA GLU A 99 -19.13 20.89 7.40
C GLU A 99 -17.70 20.95 6.83
N GLY A 100 -17.56 20.63 5.54
CA GLY A 100 -16.27 20.65 4.87
C GLY A 100 -15.39 19.44 5.20
N ILE A 101 -14.25 19.67 5.85
CA ILE A 101 -13.18 18.68 5.98
C ILE A 101 -13.61 17.46 6.81
N THR A 102 -14.34 17.66 7.91
CA THR A 102 -14.73 16.57 8.83
C THR A 102 -15.66 15.57 8.14
N ARG A 103 -16.76 16.04 7.52
CA ARG A 103 -17.67 15.19 6.73
C ARG A 103 -16.94 14.42 5.62
N ARG A 104 -16.14 15.11 4.80
CA ARG A 104 -15.42 14.49 3.67
C ARG A 104 -14.43 13.43 4.14
N SER A 105 -13.60 13.77 5.12
CA SER A 105 -12.59 12.85 5.67
C SER A 105 -13.22 11.61 6.31
N ALA A 106 -14.38 11.77 6.98
CA ALA A 106 -15.11 10.65 7.57
C ALA A 106 -15.74 9.75 6.49
N LEU A 107 -16.35 10.33 5.45
CA LEU A 107 -16.89 9.60 4.30
C LEU A 107 -15.79 8.78 3.59
N ASP A 108 -14.69 9.42 3.20
CA ASP A 108 -13.56 8.76 2.52
C ASP A 108 -12.99 7.60 3.37
N SER A 109 -12.91 7.79 4.69
CA SER A 109 -12.41 6.78 5.62
C SER A 109 -13.38 5.60 5.81
N LEU A 110 -14.69 5.85 5.83
CA LEU A 110 -15.73 4.81 5.89
C LEU A 110 -15.77 4.01 4.59
N VAL A 111 -15.73 4.67 3.43
CA VAL A 111 -15.64 4.02 2.11
C VAL A 111 -14.38 3.15 2.02
N ALA A 112 -13.22 3.66 2.46
CA ALA A 112 -11.98 2.89 2.52
C ALA A 112 -12.09 1.66 3.46
N ARG A 113 -12.83 1.77 4.57
CA ARG A 113 -13.11 0.63 5.46
C ARG A 113 -13.98 -0.43 4.78
N LEU A 114 -15.10 -0.04 4.18
CA LEU A 114 -16.01 -0.96 3.47
C LEU A 114 -15.28 -1.66 2.31
N CYS A 115 -14.44 -0.94 1.56
CA CYS A 115 -13.62 -1.53 0.51
C CYS A 115 -12.58 -2.52 1.05
N LYS A 116 -12.01 -2.29 2.25
CA LYS A 116 -11.12 -3.26 2.92
C LYS A 116 -11.87 -4.55 3.31
N LEU A 117 -13.13 -4.44 3.69
CA LEU A 117 -14.07 -5.57 3.91
C LEU A 117 -14.57 -6.20 2.59
N ARG A 118 -14.13 -5.70 1.43
CA ARG A 118 -14.54 -6.13 0.07
C ARG A 118 -16.01 -5.87 -0.28
N ARG A 119 -16.70 -5.07 0.55
CA ARG A 119 -18.10 -4.63 0.46
C ARG A 119 -18.22 -3.41 -0.45
N ALA A 120 -18.09 -3.65 -1.76
CA ALA A 120 -18.06 -2.59 -2.77
C ALA A 120 -19.42 -1.89 -2.93
N ASP A 121 -20.50 -2.67 -2.93
CA ASP A 121 -21.86 -2.16 -3.19
C ASP A 121 -22.37 -1.32 -2.01
N ASP A 122 -22.06 -1.72 -0.77
CA ASP A 122 -22.32 -0.91 0.44
C ASP A 122 -21.52 0.40 0.42
N ALA A 123 -20.27 0.37 -0.04
CA ALA A 123 -19.45 1.58 -0.18
C ALA A 123 -20.05 2.55 -1.20
N LEU A 124 -20.56 2.04 -2.33
CA LEU A 124 -21.26 2.84 -3.33
C LEU A 124 -22.59 3.39 -2.82
N SER A 125 -23.36 2.59 -2.09
CA SER A 125 -24.62 3.02 -1.44
C SER A 125 -24.40 4.16 -0.45
N VAL A 126 -23.34 4.07 0.39
CA VAL A 126 -22.95 5.16 1.31
C VAL A 126 -22.55 6.43 0.57
N ILE A 127 -21.83 6.32 -0.56
CA ILE A 127 -21.46 7.48 -1.38
C ILE A 127 -22.71 8.13 -2.00
N ASP A 128 -23.57 7.34 -2.62
CA ASP A 128 -24.78 7.82 -3.31
C ASP A 128 -25.75 8.48 -2.31
N SER A 129 -25.96 7.85 -1.15
CA SER A 129 -26.79 8.38 -0.07
C SER A 129 -26.23 9.68 0.52
N ALA A 130 -24.91 9.78 0.73
CA ALA A 130 -24.27 10.99 1.22
C ALA A 130 -24.30 12.14 0.18
N ALA A 131 -24.20 11.81 -1.12
CA ALA A 131 -24.26 12.78 -2.20
C ALA A 131 -25.69 13.30 -2.45
N ARG A 132 -26.65 12.39 -2.69
CA ARG A 132 -28.05 12.74 -2.98
C ARG A 132 -28.79 13.29 -1.77
N GLY A 133 -28.42 12.88 -0.56
CA GLY A 133 -28.91 13.44 0.70
C GLY A 133 -28.30 14.80 1.07
N GLY A 134 -27.41 15.38 0.25
CA GLY A 134 -26.78 16.68 0.49
C GLY A 134 -25.80 16.72 1.67
N VAL A 135 -25.39 15.56 2.20
CA VAL A 135 -24.50 15.45 3.37
C VAL A 135 -23.09 15.95 3.03
N CYS A 136 -22.53 15.45 1.93
CA CYS A 136 -21.22 15.85 1.44
C CYS A 136 -21.10 15.56 -0.06
N ALA A 137 -20.59 16.53 -0.84
CA ALA A 137 -20.21 16.28 -2.22
C ALA A 137 -18.99 15.33 -2.27
N PRO A 138 -19.09 14.17 -2.95
CA PRO A 138 -17.96 13.26 -3.10
C PRO A 138 -16.92 13.84 -4.06
N THR A 139 -15.71 13.29 -4.01
CA THR A 139 -14.60 13.67 -4.91
C THR A 139 -14.06 12.43 -5.62
N ALA A 140 -13.20 12.58 -6.63
CA ALA A 140 -12.55 11.43 -7.27
C ALA A 140 -11.85 10.51 -6.24
N CYS A 141 -11.22 11.11 -5.23
CA CYS A 141 -10.59 10.42 -4.09
C CYS A 141 -11.55 9.46 -3.38
N THR A 142 -12.80 9.87 -3.17
CA THR A 142 -13.84 9.07 -2.53
C THR A 142 -14.09 7.75 -3.28
N PHE A 143 -13.97 7.73 -4.61
CA PHE A 143 -14.18 6.53 -5.42
C PHE A 143 -12.91 5.68 -5.60
N HIS A 144 -11.71 6.21 -5.37
CA HIS A 144 -10.44 5.47 -5.57
C HIS A 144 -10.38 4.12 -4.83
N PRO A 145 -10.88 3.94 -3.59
CA PRO A 145 -10.88 2.64 -2.91
C PRO A 145 -11.76 1.61 -3.63
N VAL A 146 -12.93 2.03 -4.14
CA VAL A 146 -13.88 1.17 -4.85
C VAL A 146 -13.30 0.75 -6.21
N LEU A 147 -12.79 1.73 -6.98
CA LEU A 147 -12.12 1.47 -8.27
C LEU A 147 -10.92 0.53 -8.10
N ASN A 148 -10.08 0.73 -7.08
CA ASN A 148 -8.97 -0.18 -6.76
C ASN A 148 -9.46 -1.59 -6.43
N LEU A 149 -10.52 -1.73 -5.63
CA LEU A 149 -11.07 -3.03 -5.24
C LEU A 149 -11.61 -3.80 -6.45
N LEU A 150 -12.42 -3.15 -7.30
CA LEU A 150 -13.06 -3.78 -8.45
C LEU A 150 -12.05 -4.13 -9.55
N THR A 151 -11.11 -3.24 -9.86
CA THR A 151 -10.07 -3.52 -10.87
C THR A 151 -9.10 -4.61 -10.42
N ARG A 152 -8.75 -4.68 -9.12
CA ARG A 152 -7.97 -5.82 -8.55
C ARG A 152 -8.73 -7.14 -8.57
N LYS A 153 -10.07 -7.12 -8.45
CA LYS A 153 -10.95 -8.28 -8.70
C LYS A 153 -11.11 -8.62 -10.19
N LYS A 154 -10.52 -7.83 -11.12
CA LYS A 154 -10.74 -7.86 -12.58
C LYS A 154 -12.19 -7.63 -13.00
N SER A 155 -13.00 -7.02 -12.13
CA SER A 155 -14.41 -6.69 -12.38
C SER A 155 -14.53 -5.38 -13.18
N PHE A 156 -13.91 -5.32 -14.36
CA PHE A 156 -13.75 -4.09 -15.14
C PHE A 156 -15.08 -3.42 -15.50
N ASP A 157 -16.12 -4.19 -15.82
CA ASP A 157 -17.45 -3.62 -16.14
C ASP A 157 -18.15 -3.04 -14.90
N HIS A 158 -17.87 -3.57 -13.71
CA HIS A 158 -18.34 -2.95 -12.47
C HIS A 158 -17.58 -1.66 -12.20
N ALA A 159 -16.26 -1.65 -12.42
CA ALA A 159 -15.46 -0.44 -12.29
C ALA A 159 -15.87 0.66 -13.31
N ARG A 160 -16.27 0.29 -14.52
CA ARG A 160 -16.87 1.22 -15.50
C ARG A 160 -18.18 1.82 -15.00
N ARG A 161 -19.11 1.01 -14.46
CA ARG A 161 -20.34 1.53 -13.82
C ARG A 161 -20.08 2.48 -12.64
N VAL A 162 -18.96 2.33 -11.94
CA VAL A 162 -18.55 3.33 -10.92
C VAL A 162 -18.13 4.64 -11.57
N VAL A 163 -17.47 4.64 -12.74
CA VAL A 163 -17.19 5.87 -13.50
C VAL A 163 -18.47 6.52 -14.04
N ASP A 164 -19.45 5.72 -14.44
CA ASP A 164 -20.76 6.22 -14.86
C ASP A 164 -21.48 6.90 -13.67
N LEU A 165 -21.50 6.28 -12.49
CA LEU A 165 -22.02 6.88 -11.25
C LEU A 165 -21.24 8.14 -10.83
N MET A 166 -19.91 8.17 -11.01
CA MET A 166 -19.13 9.39 -10.78
C MET A 166 -19.66 10.53 -11.66
N ALA A 167 -19.91 10.27 -12.95
CA ALA A 167 -20.44 11.26 -13.87
C ALA A 167 -21.86 11.71 -13.51
N GLU A 168 -22.75 10.80 -13.09
CA GLU A 168 -24.09 11.14 -12.57
C GLU A 168 -24.03 12.08 -11.36
N LEU A 169 -23.04 11.89 -10.48
CA LEU A 169 -22.81 12.72 -9.29
C LEU A 169 -21.93 13.95 -9.58
N GLY A 170 -21.67 14.27 -10.85
CA GLY A 170 -20.90 15.45 -11.28
C GLY A 170 -19.38 15.36 -11.05
N VAL A 171 -18.87 14.18 -10.69
CA VAL A 171 -17.45 13.92 -10.41
C VAL A 171 -16.77 13.35 -11.65
N ARG A 172 -15.66 13.96 -12.07
CA ARG A 172 -14.82 13.41 -13.15
C ARG A 172 -13.71 12.50 -12.59
N PRO A 173 -13.31 11.43 -13.30
CA PRO A 173 -12.07 10.72 -13.03
C PRO A 173 -10.87 11.68 -13.05
N ASP A 174 -9.97 11.51 -12.09
CA ASP A 174 -8.68 12.22 -12.03
C ASP A 174 -7.54 11.34 -12.55
N LEU A 175 -6.32 11.89 -12.55
CA LEU A 175 -5.09 11.14 -12.85
C LEU A 175 -4.98 9.83 -12.07
N THR A 176 -5.35 9.84 -10.79
CA THR A 176 -5.28 8.63 -9.95
C THR A 176 -6.30 7.57 -10.40
N ALA A 177 -7.54 7.97 -10.72
CA ALA A 177 -8.56 7.06 -11.26
C ALA A 177 -8.11 6.44 -12.59
N HIS A 178 -7.56 7.24 -13.52
CA HIS A 178 -6.99 6.73 -14.77
C HIS A 178 -5.83 5.77 -14.54
N ASN A 179 -4.89 6.12 -13.64
CA ASN A 179 -3.76 5.27 -13.27
C ASN A 179 -4.20 3.93 -12.65
N ILE A 180 -5.31 3.88 -11.89
CA ILE A 180 -5.90 2.63 -11.37
C ILE A 180 -6.31 1.71 -12.52
N PHE A 181 -7.04 2.22 -13.52
CA PHE A 181 -7.42 1.44 -14.70
C PHE A 181 -6.22 1.02 -15.54
N LEU A 182 -5.31 1.94 -15.85
CA LEU A 182 -4.12 1.69 -16.65
C LEU A 182 -3.25 0.57 -16.03
N MET A 183 -2.94 0.69 -14.74
CA MET A 183 -2.19 -0.33 -14.00
C MET A 183 -2.91 -1.69 -14.03
N ALA A 184 -4.23 -1.71 -13.81
CA ALA A 184 -4.99 -2.96 -13.81
C ALA A 184 -5.06 -3.65 -15.18
N TYR A 185 -5.22 -2.89 -16.28
CA TYR A 185 -5.16 -3.44 -17.64
C TYR A 185 -3.77 -3.97 -17.98
N CYS A 186 -2.70 -3.23 -17.64
CA CYS A 186 -1.32 -3.71 -17.80
C CYS A 186 -1.03 -4.97 -16.97
N VAL A 187 -1.53 -5.08 -15.73
CA VAL A 187 -1.47 -6.31 -14.92
C VAL A 187 -2.25 -7.45 -15.60
N ALA A 188 -3.44 -7.18 -16.15
CA ALA A 188 -4.23 -8.17 -16.86
C ALA A 188 -3.59 -8.64 -18.18
N GLY A 189 -2.76 -7.80 -18.81
CA GLY A 189 -2.19 -8.02 -20.15
C GLY A 189 -3.05 -7.43 -21.28
N ASP A 190 -4.14 -6.72 -20.95
CA ASP A 190 -5.00 -6.06 -21.92
C ASP A 190 -4.41 -4.70 -22.33
N LEU A 191 -3.43 -4.76 -23.24
CA LEU A 191 -2.80 -3.55 -23.76
C LEU A 191 -3.74 -2.67 -24.59
N ASN A 192 -4.82 -3.23 -25.15
CA ASN A 192 -5.78 -2.48 -25.95
C ASN A 192 -6.58 -1.52 -25.06
N SER A 193 -7.14 -2.02 -23.95
CA SER A 193 -7.80 -1.17 -22.96
C SER A 193 -6.82 -0.20 -22.28
N ALA A 194 -5.57 -0.61 -22.03
CA ALA A 194 -4.53 0.28 -21.50
C ALA A 194 -4.27 1.48 -22.43
N VAL A 195 -4.10 1.26 -23.74
CA VAL A 195 -3.97 2.34 -24.75
C VAL A 195 -5.23 3.20 -24.82
N GLY A 196 -6.41 2.61 -24.64
CA GLY A 196 -7.67 3.34 -24.53
C GLY A 196 -7.70 4.34 -23.36
N VAL A 197 -7.14 3.97 -22.20
CA VAL A 197 -6.99 4.88 -21.05
C VAL A 197 -6.02 6.02 -21.38
N LEU A 198 -4.87 5.74 -21.99
CA LEU A 198 -3.90 6.78 -22.35
C LEU A 198 -4.46 7.82 -23.31
N ARG A 199 -5.15 7.38 -24.37
CA ARG A 199 -5.82 8.27 -25.32
C ARG A 199 -6.88 9.15 -24.66
N ARG A 200 -7.57 8.61 -23.63
CA ARG A 200 -8.53 9.38 -22.83
C ARG A 200 -7.83 10.42 -21.97
N MET A 201 -6.75 10.06 -21.27
CA MET A 201 -5.94 11.01 -20.49
C MET A 201 -5.42 12.15 -21.37
N GLU A 202 -4.92 11.84 -22.57
CA GLU A 202 -4.46 12.82 -23.56
C GLU A 202 -5.59 13.76 -24.03
N ALA A 203 -6.76 13.20 -24.39
CA ALA A 203 -7.92 13.98 -24.80
C ALA A 203 -8.53 14.85 -23.68
N GLU A 204 -8.38 14.42 -22.42
CA GLU A 204 -8.81 15.16 -21.23
C GLU A 204 -7.75 16.16 -20.72
N GLY A 205 -6.55 16.21 -21.33
CA GLY A 205 -5.45 17.08 -20.90
C GLY A 205 -4.80 16.66 -19.57
N VAL A 206 -4.96 15.40 -19.16
CA VAL A 206 -4.45 14.86 -17.89
C VAL A 206 -2.96 14.55 -18.03
N ALA A 207 -2.12 15.37 -17.38
CA ALA A 207 -0.68 15.17 -17.34
C ALA A 207 -0.31 13.81 -16.71
N VAL A 208 0.62 13.09 -17.35
CA VAL A 208 1.11 11.79 -16.89
C VAL A 208 2.11 11.94 -15.74
N ASP A 209 2.17 10.95 -14.84
CA ASP A 209 3.08 10.96 -13.69
C ASP A 209 3.92 9.68 -13.58
N ALA A 210 4.71 9.59 -12.50
CA ALA A 210 5.51 8.40 -12.20
C ALA A 210 4.68 7.11 -12.12
N ARG A 211 3.41 7.17 -11.70
CA ARG A 211 2.49 6.01 -11.69
C ARG A 211 2.02 5.63 -13.08
N THR A 212 1.80 6.59 -13.97
CA THR A 212 1.51 6.32 -15.39
C THR A 212 2.69 5.60 -16.03
N PHE A 213 3.91 6.13 -15.91
CA PHE A 213 5.12 5.50 -16.46
C PHE A 213 5.37 4.09 -15.88
N ASP A 214 5.21 3.91 -14.57
CA ASP A 214 5.34 2.61 -13.89
C ASP A 214 4.38 1.55 -14.46
N ALA A 215 3.13 1.94 -14.74
CA ALA A 215 2.13 1.07 -15.38
C ALA A 215 2.50 0.71 -16.84
N LEU A 216 3.05 1.66 -17.60
CA LEU A 216 3.49 1.43 -18.99
C LEU A 216 4.69 0.49 -19.08
N VAL A 217 5.69 0.70 -18.22
CA VAL A 217 6.84 -0.20 -18.09
C VAL A 217 6.36 -1.60 -17.70
N LEU A 218 5.44 -1.73 -16.74
CA LEU A 218 4.85 -3.02 -16.39
C LEU A 218 4.18 -3.72 -17.59
N GLY A 219 3.34 -2.99 -18.34
CA GLY A 219 2.63 -3.54 -19.51
C GLY A 219 3.60 -4.05 -20.58
N ALA A 220 4.60 -3.24 -20.93
CA ALA A 220 5.63 -3.60 -21.90
C ALA A 220 6.45 -4.82 -21.44
N CYS A 221 6.91 -4.81 -20.18
CA CYS A 221 7.64 -5.93 -19.57
C CYS A 221 6.82 -7.23 -19.53
N ARG A 222 5.52 -7.17 -19.22
CA ARG A 222 4.63 -8.35 -19.18
C ARG A 222 4.36 -8.91 -20.58
N ALA A 223 4.33 -8.06 -21.60
CA ALA A 223 4.22 -8.43 -23.00
C ALA A 223 5.56 -8.89 -23.63
N GLY A 224 6.65 -8.96 -22.86
CA GLY A 224 7.98 -9.33 -23.37
C GLY A 224 8.67 -8.26 -24.23
N LYS A 225 8.10 -7.06 -24.32
CA LYS A 225 8.61 -5.94 -25.14
C LYS A 225 9.54 -5.05 -24.31
N VAL A 226 10.65 -5.61 -23.83
CA VAL A 226 11.54 -4.91 -22.89
C VAL A 226 12.25 -3.71 -23.54
N GLU A 227 12.53 -3.76 -24.84
CA GLU A 227 13.04 -2.64 -25.62
C GLU A 227 12.07 -1.45 -25.57
N GLY A 228 10.76 -1.73 -25.68
CA GLY A 228 9.69 -0.74 -25.50
C GLY A 228 9.65 -0.19 -24.06
N ALA A 229 9.84 -1.03 -23.06
CA ALA A 229 9.97 -0.58 -21.67
C ALA A 229 11.17 0.37 -21.48
N MET A 230 12.31 0.10 -22.15
CA MET A 230 13.49 0.96 -22.12
C MET A 230 13.28 2.30 -22.86
N VAL A 231 12.43 2.33 -23.90
CA VAL A 231 11.99 3.60 -24.54
C VAL A 231 11.16 4.43 -23.56
N VAL A 232 10.18 3.80 -22.88
CA VAL A 232 9.33 4.45 -21.87
C VAL A 232 10.19 5.00 -20.72
N LEU A 233 11.21 4.26 -20.28
CA LEU A 233 12.17 4.73 -19.26
C LEU A 233 13.02 5.92 -19.70
N ARG A 234 13.49 5.96 -20.96
CA ARG A 234 14.23 7.13 -21.46
C ARG A 234 13.34 8.38 -21.43
N ARG A 235 12.13 8.28 -21.99
CA ARG A 235 11.15 9.37 -21.91
C ARG A 235 10.86 9.81 -20.48
N MET A 236 10.75 8.87 -19.54
CA MET A 236 10.54 9.18 -18.12
C MET A 236 11.67 10.04 -17.53
N VAL A 237 12.92 9.77 -17.93
CA VAL A 237 14.10 10.57 -17.55
C VAL A 237 14.13 11.92 -18.28
N ASP A 238 13.82 11.95 -19.58
CA ASP A 238 13.77 13.16 -20.41
C ASP A 238 12.69 14.14 -19.91
N ASP A 239 11.53 13.62 -19.51
CA ASP A 239 10.40 14.35 -18.91
C ASP A 239 10.67 14.72 -17.41
N GLY A 240 11.85 14.37 -16.86
CA GLY A 240 12.26 14.72 -15.49
C GLY A 240 11.55 13.95 -14.36
N VAL A 241 10.86 12.85 -14.68
CA VAL A 241 10.00 12.11 -13.75
C VAL A 241 10.81 11.04 -12.99
N PRO A 242 10.77 11.00 -11.64
CA PRO A 242 11.55 10.04 -10.87
C PRO A 242 10.98 8.62 -10.99
N MET A 243 11.82 7.65 -11.36
CA MET A 243 11.46 6.24 -11.41
C MET A 243 11.05 5.70 -10.04
N LEU A 244 10.06 4.82 -10.02
CA LEU A 244 9.66 4.12 -8.81
C LEU A 244 10.47 2.83 -8.64
N TYR A 245 10.65 2.37 -7.39
CA TYR A 245 11.26 1.08 -7.10
C TYR A 245 10.57 -0.08 -7.86
N SER A 246 9.23 -0.05 -7.96
CA SER A 246 8.45 -1.01 -8.76
C SER A 246 8.87 -1.04 -10.24
N THR A 247 9.18 0.12 -10.81
CA THR A 247 9.57 0.28 -12.22
C THR A 247 10.86 -0.49 -12.51
N HIS A 248 11.88 -0.36 -11.64
CA HIS A 248 13.10 -1.17 -11.71
C HIS A 248 12.79 -2.67 -11.57
N MET A 249 11.92 -3.05 -10.63
CA MET A 249 11.58 -4.45 -10.39
C MET A 249 10.90 -5.13 -11.58
N TYR A 250 10.12 -4.39 -12.36
CA TYR A 250 9.48 -4.89 -13.57
C TYR A 250 10.50 -5.18 -14.67
N VAL A 251 11.44 -4.27 -14.92
CA VAL A 251 12.50 -4.47 -15.94
C VAL A 251 13.45 -5.60 -15.56
N ILE A 252 13.94 -5.62 -14.31
CA ILE A 252 14.78 -6.70 -13.80
C ILE A 252 14.03 -8.04 -13.89
N GLY A 253 12.77 -8.09 -13.46
CA GLY A 253 11.94 -9.29 -13.53
C GLY A 253 11.77 -9.82 -14.97
N ALA A 254 11.54 -8.93 -15.94
CA ALA A 254 11.37 -9.29 -17.33
C ALA A 254 12.68 -9.80 -17.97
N LEU A 255 13.79 -9.07 -17.80
CA LEU A 255 15.10 -9.47 -18.32
C LEU A 255 15.52 -10.85 -17.79
N LEU A 256 15.33 -11.12 -16.50
CA LEU A 256 15.63 -12.44 -15.91
C LEU A 256 14.69 -13.54 -16.43
N LYS A 257 13.40 -13.24 -16.64
CA LYS A 257 12.44 -14.20 -17.24
C LYS A 257 12.84 -14.57 -18.69
N MET A 258 13.39 -13.61 -19.44
CA MET A 258 13.92 -13.82 -20.79
C MET A 258 15.35 -14.37 -20.81
N LYS A 259 15.93 -14.69 -19.65
CA LYS A 259 17.32 -15.17 -19.47
C LYS A 259 18.40 -14.17 -19.94
N CYS A 260 18.06 -12.90 -20.10
CA CYS A 260 18.98 -11.81 -20.48
C CYS A 260 19.76 -11.32 -19.24
N TYR A 261 20.52 -12.21 -18.62
CA TYR A 261 21.13 -11.99 -17.30
C TYR A 261 22.14 -10.84 -17.27
N GLU A 262 23.03 -10.76 -18.26
CA GLU A 262 23.98 -9.66 -18.43
C GLU A 262 23.27 -8.31 -18.56
N HIS A 263 22.16 -8.26 -19.30
CA HIS A 263 21.36 -7.05 -19.46
C HIS A 263 20.70 -6.63 -18.15
N ALA A 264 20.27 -7.58 -17.31
CA ALA A 264 19.75 -7.28 -15.97
C ALA A 264 20.84 -6.71 -15.03
N VAL A 265 22.06 -7.26 -15.08
CA VAL A 265 23.22 -6.73 -14.34
C VAL A 265 23.59 -5.32 -14.83
N ARG A 266 23.69 -5.11 -16.14
CA ARG A 266 23.98 -3.81 -16.75
C ARG A 266 22.91 -2.77 -16.42
N TYR A 267 21.63 -3.16 -16.43
CA TYR A 267 20.51 -2.30 -16.03
C TYR A 267 20.67 -1.81 -14.58
N VAL A 268 20.88 -2.72 -13.62
CA VAL A 268 21.07 -2.34 -12.21
C VAL A 268 22.31 -1.46 -12.03
N ARG A 269 23.44 -1.83 -12.62
CA ARG A 269 24.69 -1.04 -12.53
C ARG A 269 24.56 0.37 -13.10
N GLY A 270 23.65 0.61 -14.05
CA GLY A 270 23.37 1.95 -14.58
C GLY A 270 22.73 2.93 -13.58
N PHE A 271 22.18 2.42 -12.47
CA PHE A 271 21.56 3.23 -11.41
C PHE A 271 22.31 3.19 -10.07
N VAL A 272 23.34 2.34 -9.97
CA VAL A 272 24.12 2.14 -8.75
C VAL A 272 25.23 3.19 -8.63
N GLY A 273 25.49 3.65 -7.41
CA GLY A 273 26.58 4.57 -7.05
C GLY A 273 26.14 5.99 -6.72
N LYS A 274 24.83 6.28 -6.66
CA LYS A 274 24.30 7.60 -6.29
C LYS A 274 23.68 7.62 -4.89
N ASP A 275 22.95 6.57 -4.53
CA ASP A 275 22.24 6.46 -3.25
C ASP A 275 22.49 5.08 -2.64
N LYS A 276 23.09 5.04 -1.44
CA LYS A 276 23.49 3.77 -0.81
C LYS A 276 22.32 2.86 -0.42
N LEU A 277 21.13 3.41 -0.17
CA LEU A 277 19.94 2.62 0.15
C LEU A 277 19.39 1.99 -1.14
N LEU A 278 19.23 2.79 -2.19
CA LEU A 278 18.78 2.28 -3.49
C LEU A 278 19.76 1.28 -4.09
N ASP A 279 21.08 1.54 -3.97
CA ASP A 279 22.14 0.60 -4.36
C ASP A 279 21.95 -0.77 -3.69
N ALA A 280 21.73 -0.77 -2.36
CA ALA A 280 21.55 -1.99 -1.59
C ALA A 280 20.26 -2.73 -1.94
N GLU A 281 19.15 -2.00 -2.17
CA GLU A 281 17.88 -2.59 -2.58
C GLU A 281 17.96 -3.21 -3.98
N LEU A 282 18.52 -2.50 -4.97
CA LEU A 282 18.61 -2.98 -6.35
C LEU A 282 19.59 -4.16 -6.51
N LEU A 283 20.80 -4.04 -5.97
CA LEU A 283 21.80 -5.12 -6.00
C LEU A 283 21.33 -6.33 -5.18
N GLY A 284 20.81 -6.10 -3.97
CA GLY A 284 20.30 -7.17 -3.11
C GLY A 284 19.10 -7.91 -3.73
N CYS A 285 18.19 -7.19 -4.39
CA CYS A 285 17.08 -7.83 -5.09
C CYS A 285 17.55 -8.64 -6.31
N LEU A 286 18.48 -8.11 -7.10
CA LEU A 286 19.04 -8.82 -8.26
C LEU A 286 19.79 -10.09 -7.81
N ALA A 287 20.68 -9.98 -6.81
CA ALA A 287 21.39 -11.11 -6.22
C ALA A 287 20.41 -12.17 -5.68
N SER A 288 19.37 -11.77 -4.94
CA SER A 288 18.33 -12.68 -4.42
C SER A 288 17.61 -13.43 -5.54
N LYS A 289 17.28 -12.75 -6.65
CA LYS A 289 16.68 -13.41 -7.81
C LYS A 289 17.65 -14.41 -8.47
N PHE A 290 18.93 -14.08 -8.62
CA PHE A 290 19.92 -15.03 -9.14
C PHE A 290 20.13 -16.24 -8.23
N VAL A 291 20.22 -16.05 -6.90
CA VAL A 291 20.28 -17.15 -5.92
C VAL A 291 19.06 -18.07 -6.06
N ASN A 292 17.85 -17.52 -6.13
CA ASN A 292 16.62 -18.30 -6.31
C ASN A 292 16.58 -19.04 -7.67
N LEU A 293 17.23 -18.50 -8.71
CA LEU A 293 17.41 -19.15 -10.02
C LEU A 293 18.60 -20.12 -10.07
N LYS A 294 19.30 -20.36 -8.94
CA LYS A 294 20.54 -21.16 -8.83
C LYS A 294 21.68 -20.68 -9.75
N ARG A 295 21.70 -19.38 -10.06
CA ARG A 295 22.67 -18.70 -10.93
C ARG A 295 23.86 -18.18 -10.13
N VAL A 296 24.68 -19.10 -9.63
CA VAL A 296 25.84 -18.79 -8.76
C VAL A 296 26.83 -17.84 -9.45
N LYS A 297 27.14 -18.12 -10.73
CA LYS A 297 28.09 -17.33 -11.55
C LYS A 297 27.67 -15.85 -11.68
N GLU A 298 26.39 -15.57 -11.73
CA GLU A 298 25.85 -14.21 -11.78
C GLU A 298 25.62 -13.59 -10.39
N ALA A 299 25.29 -14.40 -9.38
CA ALA A 299 25.05 -13.94 -8.02
C ALA A 299 26.33 -13.49 -7.31
N MET A 300 27.41 -14.28 -7.41
CA MET A 300 28.64 -14.03 -6.64
C MET A 300 29.31 -12.68 -6.93
N PRO A 301 29.47 -12.24 -8.20
CA PRO A 301 30.04 -10.91 -8.49
C PRO A 301 29.22 -9.74 -7.92
N ILE A 302 27.90 -9.89 -7.80
CA ILE A 302 27.02 -8.86 -7.23
C ILE A 302 27.17 -8.82 -5.71
N LEU A 303 27.28 -9.98 -5.07
CA LEU A 303 27.49 -10.08 -3.63
C LEU A 303 28.87 -9.55 -3.23
N GLU A 304 29.92 -9.84 -4.02
CA GLU A 304 31.24 -9.25 -3.82
C GLU A 304 31.20 -7.72 -4.01
N GLU A 305 30.53 -7.21 -5.04
CA GLU A 305 30.34 -5.76 -5.25
C GLU A 305 29.59 -5.10 -4.08
N MET A 306 28.54 -5.74 -3.54
CA MET A 306 27.83 -5.25 -2.34
C MET A 306 28.76 -5.20 -1.12
N LYS A 307 29.59 -6.22 -0.90
CA LYS A 307 30.56 -6.27 0.20
C LYS A 307 31.62 -5.18 0.07
N GLN A 308 32.21 -5.01 -1.11
CA GLN A 308 33.23 -3.99 -1.39
C GLN A 308 32.70 -2.57 -1.18
N ARG A 309 31.43 -2.32 -1.53
CA ARG A 309 30.75 -1.03 -1.30
C ARG A 309 30.24 -0.83 0.14
N GLY A 310 30.36 -1.83 1.01
CA GLY A 310 29.84 -1.81 2.38
C GLY A 310 28.30 -1.76 2.46
N LEU A 311 27.61 -2.34 1.48
CA LEU A 311 26.14 -2.33 1.40
C LEU A 311 25.54 -3.46 2.27
N PRO A 312 24.41 -3.21 2.97
CA PRO A 312 23.79 -4.23 3.81
C PRO A 312 23.26 -5.41 3.00
N MET A 313 23.65 -6.62 3.39
CA MET A 313 23.09 -7.87 2.88
C MET A 313 22.07 -8.45 3.86
N GLY A 314 20.90 -8.86 3.36
CA GLY A 314 19.98 -9.67 4.14
C GLY A 314 20.58 -11.05 4.48
N TYR A 315 20.20 -11.62 5.62
CA TYR A 315 20.74 -12.88 6.17
C TYR A 315 20.91 -14.01 5.13
N LYS A 316 19.91 -14.22 4.27
CA LYS A 316 19.95 -15.26 3.21
C LYS A 316 21.07 -15.04 2.19
N LEU A 317 21.34 -13.78 1.82
CA LEU A 317 22.40 -13.43 0.88
C LEU A 317 23.78 -13.56 1.53
N LYS A 318 23.92 -13.12 2.78
CA LYS A 318 25.16 -13.24 3.54
C LYS A 318 25.56 -14.71 3.72
N ASN A 319 24.64 -15.56 4.17
CA ASN A 319 24.88 -17.00 4.33
C ASN A 319 25.23 -17.66 2.97
N PHE A 320 24.48 -17.35 1.89
CA PHE A 320 24.81 -17.84 0.55
C PHE A 320 26.22 -17.43 0.10
N TYR A 321 26.60 -16.17 0.32
CA TYR A 321 27.93 -15.66 0.00
C TYR A 321 29.02 -16.40 0.78
N GLU A 322 28.88 -16.51 2.11
CA GLU A 322 29.86 -17.18 2.99
C GLU A 322 30.09 -18.65 2.61
N VAL A 323 29.02 -19.40 2.31
CA VAL A 323 29.11 -20.81 1.86
C VAL A 323 29.85 -20.94 0.53
N ASN A 324 29.58 -20.08 -0.45
CA ASN A 324 30.20 -20.20 -1.77
C ASN A 324 31.67 -19.72 -1.77
N VAL A 325 32.03 -18.70 -0.99
CA VAL A 325 33.44 -18.29 -0.80
C VAL A 325 34.24 -19.40 -0.09
N GLY A 326 33.65 -20.08 0.90
CA GLY A 326 34.27 -21.23 1.55
C GLY A 326 34.58 -22.36 0.57
N ASN A 327 33.64 -22.68 -0.33
CA ASN A 327 33.82 -23.72 -1.34
C ASN A 327 34.88 -23.36 -2.41
N GLU A 328 34.93 -22.09 -2.86
CA GLU A 328 35.97 -21.65 -3.82
C GLU A 328 37.39 -21.71 -3.23
N ASN A 329 37.53 -21.42 -1.93
CA ASN A 329 38.81 -21.53 -1.23
C ASN A 329 39.20 -23.00 -0.97
N GLY A 330 38.24 -23.89 -0.73
CA GLY A 330 38.48 -25.33 -0.62
C GLY A 330 38.96 -25.96 -1.93
N ALA A 331 38.25 -25.70 -3.04
CA ALA A 331 38.60 -26.26 -4.35
C ALA A 331 40.02 -25.87 -4.82
N ARG A 332 40.46 -24.65 -4.51
CA ARG A 332 41.82 -24.17 -4.85
C ARG A 332 42.95 -24.83 -4.04
N LEU A 333 42.63 -25.53 -2.95
CA LEU A 333 43.63 -26.24 -2.15
C LEU A 333 43.85 -27.68 -2.67
N ASP A 334 42.82 -28.31 -3.24
CA ASP A 334 42.93 -29.65 -3.84
C ASP A 334 43.64 -29.64 -5.21
N ASP A 335 43.40 -28.62 -6.05
CA ASP A 335 44.11 -28.44 -7.34
C ASP A 335 45.61 -28.08 -7.18
N GLY A 336 46.11 -27.92 -5.94
CA GLY A 336 47.49 -27.57 -5.61
C GLY A 336 48.42 -28.75 -5.30
N ILE A 337 47.94 -30.00 -5.40
CA ILE A 337 48.70 -31.22 -5.06
C ILE A 337 48.80 -32.16 -6.26
N VAL A 338 49.72 -31.86 -7.19
CA VAL A 338 50.24 -32.78 -8.22
C VAL A 338 51.73 -32.58 -8.37
#